data_AF-A0A958I3F3-F1
#
_entry.id   AF-A0A958I3F3-F1
#
_cell.length_a   1.000
_cell.length_b   1.000
_cell.length_c   1.000
_cell.angle_alpha   90.00
_cell.angle_beta   90.00
_cell.angle_gamma   90.00
#
_symmetry.space_group_name_H-M   'P 1'
#
loop_
_entity.id
_entity.type
_entity.pdbx_description
1 polymer ?
#
loop_
_entity_poly.entity_id
_entity_poly.type
_entity_poly.pdbx_seq_one_letter_code
_entity_poly.pdbx_strand_id
1 'polypeptide(L)'
;MSIAPTTISVLITGESGSGKEVFARALHQLSPRKNKSMISVNCGAIPEGLLESELFGHEKGAFTGAISTKKGFFELADGGTIFLDEIGEMPIQTQVKLLRVLETGEFMRVGSGELRTVDARVVAATNRDLGRMVQQKQFRKDLYYRLKAVTIFLPPLRERREDIPLLIEKFTADVLKNENLSFAGYTEEALDMLRRYNWPGNVRELRNFVETAIVLARGQKVNSQMVREQLSHNDEHVEVANALPMPLGITREDAERELVYKALVSIGLEMKEMKSMLMQLFERIDHNYSENNVVYSPVEPETEHIQIKPLDEMEREIIEKALDRYNGNRRKVARALNISERTLYRKIKEYDLVRKDDEYDDED
;
A
#
# COMPACT_ATOMS: atom_id res chain seq x y z
N MET A 1 -17.18 24.77 -16.04
CA MET A 1 -17.39 24.34 -14.63
C MET A 1 -18.56 25.09 -13.98
N SER A 2 -19.79 24.90 -14.47
CA SER A 2 -21.01 25.55 -13.95
C SER A 2 -21.52 25.00 -12.61
N ILE A 3 -20.95 23.90 -12.14
CA ILE A 3 -21.36 23.18 -10.91
C ILE A 3 -20.64 23.72 -9.65
N ALA A 4 -19.46 24.31 -9.81
CA ALA A 4 -18.67 24.86 -8.71
C ALA A 4 -19.42 25.87 -7.81
N PRO A 5 -20.29 26.77 -8.32
CA PRO A 5 -21.06 27.70 -7.48
C PRO A 5 -22.19 27.06 -6.66
N THR A 6 -22.57 25.81 -6.94
CA THR A 6 -23.71 25.15 -6.27
C THR A 6 -23.32 24.49 -4.95
N THR A 7 -24.30 24.33 -4.04
CA THR A 7 -24.17 23.56 -2.79
C THR A 7 -24.44 22.06 -2.97
N ILE A 8 -24.77 21.63 -4.19
CA ILE A 8 -25.14 20.26 -4.51
C ILE A 8 -23.92 19.34 -4.34
N SER A 9 -24.19 18.12 -3.85
CA SER A 9 -23.22 17.03 -3.77
C SER A 9 -22.70 16.67 -5.17
N VAL A 10 -21.39 16.46 -5.27
CA VAL A 10 -20.75 16.02 -6.52
C VAL A 10 -20.14 14.66 -6.31
N LEU A 11 -20.48 13.70 -7.16
CA LEU A 11 -19.86 12.38 -7.23
C LEU A 11 -18.86 12.34 -8.38
N ILE A 12 -17.60 12.09 -8.06
CA ILE A 12 -16.51 11.93 -9.03
C ILE A 12 -16.26 10.44 -9.23
N THR A 13 -16.46 9.94 -10.44
CA THR A 13 -16.17 8.54 -10.79
C THR A 13 -14.92 8.49 -11.68
N GLY A 14 -14.15 7.42 -11.56
CA GLY A 14 -12.98 7.19 -12.42
C GLY A 14 -11.98 6.25 -11.78
N GLU A 15 -11.09 5.70 -12.59
CA GLU A 15 -10.08 4.72 -12.15
C GLU A 15 -9.17 5.27 -11.04
N SER A 16 -8.51 4.36 -10.33
CA SER A 16 -7.49 4.74 -9.35
C SER A 16 -6.36 5.52 -10.03
N GLY A 17 -5.84 6.55 -9.35
CA GLY A 17 -4.74 7.36 -9.90
C GLY A 17 -5.12 8.35 -11.01
N SER A 18 -6.41 8.48 -11.39
CA SER A 18 -6.86 9.43 -12.45
C SER A 18 -6.81 10.92 -12.06
N GLY A 19 -6.57 11.24 -10.78
CA GLY A 19 -6.49 12.62 -10.27
C GLY A 19 -7.78 13.16 -9.65
N LYS A 20 -8.66 12.30 -9.14
CA LYS A 20 -9.95 12.68 -8.51
C LYS A 20 -9.79 13.73 -7.39
N GLU A 21 -8.77 13.61 -6.55
CA GLU A 21 -8.51 14.58 -5.48
C GLU A 21 -8.14 15.98 -6.02
N VAL A 22 -7.27 16.04 -7.04
CA VAL A 22 -6.87 17.31 -7.68
C VAL A 22 -8.11 17.98 -8.29
N PHE A 23 -8.98 17.20 -8.90
CA PHE A 23 -10.24 17.69 -9.45
C PHE A 23 -11.19 18.20 -8.36
N ALA A 24 -11.31 17.48 -7.24
CA ALA A 24 -12.09 17.93 -6.08
C ALA A 24 -11.56 19.25 -5.50
N ARG A 25 -10.24 19.41 -5.41
CA ARG A 25 -9.60 20.67 -4.98
C ARG A 25 -9.91 21.81 -5.95
N ALA A 26 -9.86 21.56 -7.25
CA ALA A 26 -10.25 22.55 -8.26
C ALA A 26 -11.73 22.96 -8.12
N LEU A 27 -12.63 22.01 -7.87
CA LEU A 27 -14.05 22.29 -7.61
C LEU A 27 -14.24 23.19 -6.38
N HIS A 28 -13.49 22.93 -5.30
CA HIS A 28 -13.53 23.75 -4.09
C HIS A 28 -13.01 25.17 -4.35
N GLN A 29 -11.87 25.32 -5.04
CA GLN A 29 -11.26 26.62 -5.37
C GLN A 29 -12.16 27.50 -6.26
N LEU A 30 -12.97 26.88 -7.11
CA LEU A 30 -13.93 27.58 -7.96
C LEU A 30 -15.30 27.80 -7.32
N SER A 31 -15.47 27.39 -6.05
CA SER A 31 -16.72 27.54 -5.32
C SER A 31 -16.76 28.83 -4.49
N PRO A 32 -17.94 29.25 -3.99
CA PRO A 32 -18.06 30.37 -3.06
C PRO A 32 -17.36 30.09 -1.73
N ARG A 33 -17.07 28.81 -1.44
CA ARG A 33 -16.39 28.34 -0.23
C ARG A 33 -14.87 28.26 -0.38
N LYS A 34 -14.27 28.79 -1.45
CA LYS A 34 -12.82 28.72 -1.72
C LYS A 34 -11.90 29.23 -0.60
N ASN A 35 -12.39 30.14 0.25
CA ASN A 35 -11.66 30.71 1.38
C ASN A 35 -11.94 29.97 2.70
N LYS A 36 -12.69 28.87 2.67
CA LYS A 36 -13.08 28.05 3.83
C LYS A 36 -12.25 26.77 3.86
N SER A 37 -12.36 26.00 4.95
CA SER A 37 -11.63 24.74 5.07
C SER A 37 -12.10 23.72 4.02
N MET A 38 -11.13 22.98 3.47
CA MET A 38 -11.39 21.76 2.72
C MET A 38 -10.76 20.59 3.47
N ILE A 39 -11.58 19.67 3.95
CA ILE A 39 -11.13 18.47 4.66
C ILE A 39 -11.20 17.29 3.69
N SER A 40 -10.07 16.64 3.43
CA SER A 40 -10.00 15.43 2.60
C SER A 40 -9.90 14.20 3.48
N VAL A 41 -10.74 13.20 3.22
CA VAL A 41 -10.79 11.94 3.95
C VAL A 41 -10.76 10.81 2.94
N ASN A 42 -9.81 9.88 3.06
CA ASN A 42 -9.83 8.63 2.31
C ASN A 42 -10.50 7.56 3.16
N CYS A 43 -11.67 7.08 2.72
CA CYS A 43 -12.45 6.09 3.46
C CYS A 43 -11.83 4.69 3.44
N GLY A 44 -11.01 4.34 2.45
CA GLY A 44 -10.29 3.07 2.38
C GLY A 44 -9.02 3.03 3.24
N ALA A 45 -8.44 4.19 3.55
CA ALA A 45 -7.24 4.28 4.37
C ALA A 45 -7.51 4.20 5.89
N ILE A 46 -8.74 4.46 6.32
CA ILE A 46 -9.13 4.45 7.73
C ILE A 46 -9.77 3.09 8.04
N PRO A 47 -9.34 2.38 9.10
CA PRO A 47 -9.97 1.14 9.53
C PRO A 47 -11.48 1.32 9.74
N GLU A 48 -12.29 0.35 9.30
CA GLU A 48 -13.75 0.39 9.36
C GLU A 48 -14.29 0.76 10.75
N GLY A 49 -13.71 0.18 11.82
CA GLY A 49 -14.12 0.45 13.19
C GLY A 49 -13.79 1.86 13.72
N LEU A 50 -12.92 2.60 13.03
CA LEU A 50 -12.53 3.97 13.39
C LEU A 50 -13.15 5.03 12.47
N LEU A 51 -13.58 4.66 11.26
CA LEU A 51 -14.09 5.62 10.29
C LEU A 51 -15.26 6.46 10.83
N GLU A 52 -16.15 5.83 11.60
CA GLU A 52 -17.28 6.52 12.21
C GLU A 52 -16.84 7.61 13.21
N SER A 53 -15.90 7.27 14.11
CA SER A 53 -15.43 8.20 15.14
C SER A 53 -14.55 9.31 14.56
N GLU A 54 -13.85 9.04 13.45
CA GLU A 54 -13.07 10.06 12.73
C GLU A 54 -14.00 11.02 11.94
N LEU A 55 -15.04 10.53 11.29
CA LEU A 55 -15.98 11.38 10.54
C LEU A 55 -16.86 12.24 11.45
N PHE A 56 -17.46 11.63 12.48
CA PHE A 56 -18.49 12.28 13.31
C PHE A 56 -17.97 12.73 14.68
N GLY A 57 -16.77 12.32 15.08
CA GLY A 57 -16.23 12.61 16.40
C GLY A 57 -16.77 11.68 17.48
N HIS A 58 -16.18 11.74 18.67
CA HIS A 58 -16.58 10.91 19.80
C HIS A 58 -16.45 11.67 21.12
N GLU A 59 -17.30 11.31 22.08
CA GLU A 59 -17.18 11.77 23.47
C GLU A 59 -16.23 10.87 24.27
N LYS A 60 -15.71 11.42 25.37
CA LYS A 60 -14.92 10.65 26.34
C LYS A 60 -15.73 9.43 26.82
N GLY A 61 -15.12 8.25 26.76
CA GLY A 61 -15.76 7.00 27.18
C GLY A 61 -16.68 6.33 26.15
N ALA A 62 -16.75 6.83 24.91
CA ALA A 62 -17.59 6.25 23.86
C ALA A 62 -17.18 4.82 23.43
N PHE A 63 -15.89 4.48 23.53
CA PHE A 63 -15.34 3.15 23.26
C PHE A 63 -14.07 2.91 24.08
N THR A 64 -13.58 1.67 24.11
CA THR A 64 -12.32 1.29 24.76
C THR A 64 -11.14 2.06 24.14
N GLY A 65 -10.57 3.03 24.85
CA GLY A 65 -9.52 3.92 24.34
C GLY A 65 -9.95 5.38 24.12
N ALA A 66 -11.22 5.73 24.29
CA ALA A 66 -11.72 7.10 24.21
C ALA A 66 -11.35 7.92 25.47
N ILE A 67 -10.07 8.27 25.62
CA ILE A 67 -9.52 9.00 26.79
C ILE A 67 -10.02 10.45 26.84
N SER A 68 -10.27 11.05 25.68
CA SER A 68 -10.68 12.45 25.53
C SER A 68 -11.71 12.61 24.42
N THR A 69 -12.52 13.66 24.48
CA THR A 69 -13.45 14.02 23.41
C THR A 69 -12.69 14.54 22.18
N LYS A 70 -13.04 14.06 20.99
CA LYS A 70 -12.42 14.46 19.71
C LYS A 70 -13.49 14.93 18.73
N LYS A 71 -13.24 16.06 18.07
CA LYS A 71 -14.09 16.56 16.97
C LYS A 71 -13.90 15.70 15.71
N GLY A 72 -15.00 15.43 15.01
CA GLY A 72 -14.97 14.71 13.73
C GLY A 72 -14.64 15.61 12.54
N PHE A 73 -14.32 14.99 11.41
CA PHE A 73 -14.03 15.68 10.15
C PHE A 73 -15.19 16.57 9.66
N PHE A 74 -16.44 16.18 9.90
CA PHE A 74 -17.58 17.04 9.56
C PHE A 74 -17.56 18.35 10.34
N GLU A 75 -17.27 18.32 11.65
CA GLU A 75 -17.14 19.54 12.45
C GLU A 75 -15.98 20.44 11.97
N LEU A 76 -14.89 19.84 11.51
CA LEU A 76 -13.73 20.58 10.96
C LEU A 76 -14.01 21.18 9.58
N ALA A 77 -14.97 20.60 8.84
CA ALA A 77 -15.39 21.04 7.51
C ALA A 77 -16.58 22.01 7.54
N ASP A 78 -17.03 22.44 8.73
CA ASP A 78 -18.20 23.31 8.86
C ASP A 78 -18.01 24.67 8.14
N GLY A 79 -19.03 25.06 7.37
CA GLY A 79 -18.99 26.19 6.43
C GLY A 79 -18.06 25.98 5.21
N GLY A 80 -17.40 24.84 5.11
CA GLY A 80 -16.37 24.50 4.12
C GLY A 80 -16.79 23.40 3.16
N THR A 81 -15.84 22.54 2.78
CA THR A 81 -16.05 21.39 1.91
C THR A 81 -15.40 20.15 2.52
N ILE A 82 -16.11 19.02 2.48
CA ILE A 82 -15.54 17.72 2.80
C ILE A 82 -15.41 16.90 1.52
N PHE A 83 -14.21 16.40 1.27
CA PHE A 83 -13.91 15.49 0.18
C PHE A 83 -13.79 14.07 0.74
N LEU A 84 -14.65 13.17 0.27
CA LEU A 84 -14.67 11.76 0.66
C LEU A 84 -14.17 10.91 -0.51
N ASP A 85 -12.90 10.52 -0.46
CA ASP A 85 -12.34 9.58 -1.43
C ASP A 85 -12.67 8.14 -1.07
N GLU A 86 -12.78 7.30 -2.10
CA GLU A 86 -13.13 5.89 -1.97
C GLU A 86 -14.44 5.65 -1.18
N ILE A 87 -15.48 6.47 -1.45
CA ILE A 87 -16.77 6.38 -0.72
C ILE A 87 -17.42 4.99 -0.79
N GLY A 88 -17.08 4.19 -1.79
CA GLY A 88 -17.52 2.80 -1.93
C GLY A 88 -16.97 1.85 -0.86
N GLU A 89 -15.91 2.21 -0.16
CA GLU A 89 -15.36 1.41 0.96
C GLU A 89 -16.06 1.73 2.30
N MET A 90 -16.98 2.70 2.32
CA MET A 90 -17.66 3.10 3.55
C MET A 90 -18.58 1.99 4.07
N PRO A 91 -18.50 1.61 5.36
CA PRO A 91 -19.42 0.65 5.99
C PRO A 91 -20.88 1.09 5.92
N ILE A 92 -21.80 0.13 5.81
CA ILE A 92 -23.26 0.37 5.71
C ILE A 92 -23.78 1.23 6.87
N GLN A 93 -23.26 1.04 8.09
CA GLN A 93 -23.68 1.77 9.28
C GLN A 93 -23.30 3.25 9.19
N THR A 94 -22.06 3.53 8.76
CA THR A 94 -21.55 4.88 8.49
C THR A 94 -22.32 5.56 7.36
N GLN A 95 -22.72 4.82 6.32
CA GLN A 95 -23.55 5.34 5.22
C GLN A 95 -24.89 5.90 5.71
N VAL A 96 -25.52 5.31 6.73
CA VAL A 96 -26.78 5.82 7.31
C VAL A 96 -26.58 7.20 7.93
N LYS A 97 -25.49 7.37 8.68
CA LYS A 97 -25.17 8.65 9.34
C LYS A 97 -24.77 9.71 8.31
N LEU A 98 -24.01 9.33 7.29
CA LEU A 98 -23.68 10.22 6.19
C LEU A 98 -24.93 10.72 5.46
N LEU A 99 -25.89 9.84 5.20
CA LEU A 99 -27.17 10.23 4.57
C LEU A 99 -27.88 11.30 5.39
N ARG A 100 -27.95 11.14 6.72
CA ARG A 100 -28.57 12.13 7.61
C ARG A 100 -27.87 13.50 7.49
N VAL A 101 -26.54 13.53 7.46
CA VAL A 101 -25.79 14.79 7.25
C VAL A 101 -26.10 15.41 5.88
N LEU A 102 -26.21 14.59 4.83
CA LEU A 102 -26.52 15.08 3.49
C LEU A 102 -27.96 15.59 3.33
N GLU A 103 -28.90 15.11 4.13
CA GLU A 103 -30.32 15.47 4.06
C GLU A 103 -30.66 16.66 4.97
N THR A 104 -30.27 16.59 6.25
CA THR A 104 -30.66 17.58 7.26
C THR A 104 -29.49 18.42 7.79
N GLY A 105 -28.25 18.05 7.47
CA GLY A 105 -27.05 18.66 8.07
C GLY A 105 -26.83 18.22 9.52
N GLU A 106 -27.58 17.25 10.03
CA GLU A 106 -27.51 16.83 11.44
C GLU A 106 -26.71 15.55 11.63
N PHE A 107 -25.96 15.49 12.73
CA PHE A 107 -25.32 14.26 13.22
C PHE A 107 -25.18 14.26 14.75
N MET A 108 -24.73 13.12 15.28
CA MET A 108 -24.38 12.95 16.69
C MET A 108 -22.99 12.35 16.77
N ARG A 109 -22.21 12.75 17.78
CA ARG A 109 -20.93 12.12 18.10
C ARG A 109 -21.15 10.68 18.59
N VAL A 110 -20.15 9.83 18.39
CA VAL A 110 -20.17 8.48 18.97
C VAL A 110 -20.20 8.59 20.50
N GLY A 111 -21.17 7.92 21.13
CA GLY A 111 -21.39 7.97 22.58
C GLY A 111 -22.17 9.18 23.09
N SER A 112 -22.63 10.08 22.21
CA SER A 112 -23.46 11.24 22.58
C SER A 112 -24.87 11.14 22.01
N GLY A 113 -25.87 11.62 22.76
CA GLY A 113 -27.23 11.86 22.28
C GLY A 113 -27.49 13.31 21.84
N GLU A 114 -26.47 14.18 21.92
CA GLU A 114 -26.58 15.59 21.54
C GLU A 114 -26.56 15.74 20.02
N LEU A 115 -27.61 16.35 19.47
CA LEU A 115 -27.71 16.68 18.05
C LEU A 115 -26.85 17.89 17.71
N ARG A 116 -26.11 17.79 16.61
CA ARG A 116 -25.24 18.83 16.08
C ARG A 116 -25.56 19.08 14.62
N THR A 117 -25.49 20.33 14.19
CA THR A 117 -25.71 20.74 12.81
C THR A 117 -24.41 21.20 12.16
N VAL A 118 -24.20 20.85 10.90
CA VAL A 118 -23.05 21.26 10.09
C VAL A 118 -23.51 21.69 8.70
N ASP A 119 -22.91 22.76 8.18
CA ASP A 119 -23.07 23.16 6.77
C ASP A 119 -21.78 22.85 5.99
N ALA A 120 -21.60 21.60 5.59
CA ALA A 120 -20.44 21.16 4.80
C ALA A 120 -20.87 20.73 3.38
N ARG A 121 -20.23 21.28 2.35
CA ARG A 121 -20.42 20.81 0.97
C ARG A 121 -19.71 19.47 0.83
N VAL A 122 -20.41 18.45 0.34
CA VAL A 122 -19.84 17.12 0.14
C VAL A 122 -19.42 16.91 -1.31
N VAL A 123 -18.16 16.53 -1.50
CA VAL A 123 -17.64 16.02 -2.78
C VAL A 123 -17.17 14.59 -2.52
N ALA A 124 -17.76 13.62 -3.20
CA ALA A 124 -17.42 12.20 -3.03
C ALA A 124 -16.68 11.69 -4.27
N ALA A 125 -15.78 10.74 -4.10
CA ALA A 125 -15.05 10.10 -5.18
C ALA A 125 -15.04 8.57 -5.02
N THR A 126 -15.05 7.85 -6.14
CA THR A 126 -14.92 6.40 -6.15
C THR A 126 -14.37 5.88 -7.48
N ASN A 127 -13.69 4.74 -7.40
CA ASN A 127 -13.27 3.90 -8.53
C ASN A 127 -14.20 2.68 -8.73
N ARG A 128 -15.18 2.44 -7.84
CA ARG A 128 -16.12 1.33 -7.93
C ARG A 128 -17.43 1.74 -8.59
N ASP A 129 -18.11 0.77 -9.18
CA ASP A 129 -19.48 0.96 -9.67
C ASP A 129 -20.48 0.88 -8.51
N LEU A 130 -20.84 2.03 -7.94
CA LEU A 130 -21.82 2.12 -6.86
C LEU A 130 -23.19 1.55 -7.26
N GLY A 131 -23.57 1.60 -8.55
CA GLY A 131 -24.83 1.02 -9.02
C GLY A 131 -24.86 -0.49 -8.85
N ARG A 132 -23.76 -1.17 -9.18
CA ARG A 132 -23.58 -2.60 -8.92
C ARG A 132 -23.54 -2.91 -7.42
N MET A 133 -22.85 -2.09 -6.62
CA MET A 133 -22.79 -2.27 -5.17
C MET A 133 -24.17 -2.15 -4.48
N VAL A 134 -25.04 -1.28 -5.01
CA VAL A 134 -26.43 -1.18 -4.54
C VAL A 134 -27.21 -2.48 -4.81
N GLN A 135 -27.04 -3.09 -5.99
CA GLN A 135 -27.67 -4.38 -6.32
C GLN A 135 -27.18 -5.50 -5.39
N GLN A 136 -25.90 -5.45 -5.02
CA GLN A 136 -25.25 -6.40 -4.11
C GLN A 136 -25.51 -6.09 -2.62
N LYS A 137 -26.31 -5.07 -2.29
CA LYS A 137 -26.59 -4.60 -0.91
C LYS A 137 -25.34 -4.15 -0.13
N GLN A 138 -24.24 -3.84 -0.81
CA GLN A 138 -23.00 -3.32 -0.23
C GLN A 138 -23.00 -1.79 -0.14
N PHE A 139 -23.92 -1.13 -0.84
CA PHE A 139 -24.12 0.31 -0.76
C PHE A 139 -25.61 0.63 -0.68
N ARG A 140 -25.99 1.62 0.13
CA ARG A 140 -27.40 1.95 0.29
C ARG A 140 -27.94 2.71 -0.92
N LYS A 141 -29.16 2.31 -1.34
CA LYS A 141 -29.86 2.88 -2.49
C LYS A 141 -30.15 4.38 -2.31
N ASP A 142 -30.62 4.78 -1.13
CA ASP A 142 -30.95 6.17 -0.78
C ASP A 142 -29.72 7.10 -0.85
N LEU A 143 -28.62 6.72 -0.21
CA LEU A 143 -27.35 7.44 -0.27
C LEU A 143 -26.83 7.54 -1.70
N TYR A 144 -26.92 6.47 -2.48
CA TYR A 144 -26.50 6.47 -3.89
C TYR A 144 -27.25 7.54 -4.70
N TYR A 145 -28.58 7.60 -4.60
CA TYR A 145 -29.35 8.62 -5.33
C TYR A 145 -29.08 10.04 -4.84
N ARG A 146 -28.80 10.23 -3.54
CA ARG A 146 -28.41 11.54 -2.98
C ARG A 146 -27.05 12.02 -3.50
N LEU A 147 -26.08 11.11 -3.67
CA LEU A 147 -24.75 11.43 -4.20
C LEU A 147 -24.74 11.55 -5.73
N LYS A 148 -25.57 10.78 -6.44
CA LYS A 148 -25.61 10.74 -7.91
C LYS A 148 -26.13 12.03 -8.56
N ALA A 149 -26.72 12.95 -7.78
CA ALA A 149 -27.35 14.19 -8.26
C ALA A 149 -26.50 14.92 -9.32
N VAL A 150 -25.20 15.06 -9.09
CA VAL A 150 -24.24 15.51 -10.10
C VAL A 150 -23.08 14.52 -10.15
N THR A 151 -22.92 13.84 -11.27
CA THR A 151 -21.84 12.87 -11.47
C THR A 151 -20.87 13.38 -12.54
N ILE A 152 -19.57 13.34 -12.23
CA ILE A 152 -18.48 13.71 -13.14
C ILE A 152 -17.59 12.48 -13.32
N PHE A 153 -17.47 12.01 -14.57
CA PHE A 153 -16.55 10.94 -14.91
C PHE A 153 -15.19 11.53 -15.29
N LEU A 154 -14.12 11.07 -14.62
CA LEU A 154 -12.75 11.33 -15.02
C LEU A 154 -12.26 10.17 -15.89
N PRO A 155 -11.97 10.43 -17.18
CA PRO A 155 -11.47 9.39 -18.06
C PRO A 155 -10.07 8.94 -17.63
N PRO A 156 -9.73 7.67 -17.86
CA PRO A 156 -8.39 7.17 -17.64
C PRO A 156 -7.38 7.84 -18.59
N LEU A 157 -6.10 7.84 -18.22
CA LEU A 157 -5.04 8.54 -18.95
C LEU A 157 -4.89 8.05 -20.40
N ARG A 158 -5.15 6.76 -20.65
CA ARG A 158 -5.15 6.16 -21.99
C ARG A 158 -6.20 6.72 -22.96
N GLU A 159 -7.26 7.36 -22.45
CA GLU A 159 -8.30 8.03 -23.26
C GLU A 159 -8.00 9.53 -23.49
N ARG A 160 -6.96 10.07 -22.85
CA ARG A 160 -6.50 11.47 -22.97
C ARG A 160 -4.98 11.53 -23.16
N ARG A 161 -4.51 10.83 -24.19
CA ARG A 161 -3.06 10.66 -24.46
C ARG A 161 -2.39 11.97 -24.84
N GLU A 162 -3.17 12.93 -25.32
CA GLU A 162 -2.76 14.28 -25.69
C GLU A 162 -2.29 15.09 -24.48
N ASP A 163 -2.79 14.76 -23.27
CA ASP A 163 -2.40 15.42 -22.03
C ASP A 163 -1.04 14.94 -21.50
N ILE A 164 -0.56 13.75 -21.93
CA ILE A 164 0.64 13.10 -21.38
C ILE A 164 1.89 14.00 -21.48
N PRO A 165 2.22 14.62 -22.64
CA PRO A 165 3.39 15.49 -22.74
C PRO A 165 3.34 16.68 -21.77
N LEU A 166 2.18 17.33 -21.64
CA LEU A 166 1.98 18.48 -20.74
C LEU A 166 2.08 18.05 -19.26
N LEU A 167 1.56 16.87 -18.93
CA LEU A 167 1.68 16.30 -17.59
C LEU A 167 3.14 15.98 -17.25
N ILE A 168 3.90 15.40 -18.18
CA ILE A 168 5.32 15.12 -17.99
C ILE A 168 6.08 16.43 -17.73
N GLU A 169 5.90 17.45 -18.57
CA GLU A 169 6.55 18.75 -18.41
C GLU A 169 6.26 19.36 -17.03
N LYS A 170 4.99 19.34 -16.61
CA LYS A 170 4.57 19.82 -15.30
C LYS A 170 5.22 19.04 -14.15
N PHE A 171 5.26 17.70 -14.22
CA PHE A 171 5.88 16.88 -13.17
C PHE A 171 7.40 17.05 -13.14
N THR A 172 8.05 17.16 -14.30
CA THR A 172 9.47 17.48 -14.37
C THR A 172 9.77 18.82 -13.71
N ALA A 173 8.98 19.86 -13.99
CA ALA A 173 9.15 21.17 -13.36
C ALA A 173 8.95 21.11 -11.84
N ASP A 174 7.97 20.34 -11.35
CA ASP A 174 7.74 20.16 -9.91
C ASP A 174 8.93 19.47 -9.21
N VAL A 175 9.51 18.44 -9.84
CA VAL A 175 10.67 17.70 -9.29
C VAL A 175 11.91 18.60 -9.25
N LEU A 176 12.22 19.29 -10.36
CA LEU A 176 13.38 20.19 -10.44
C LEU A 176 13.30 21.40 -9.51
N LYS A 177 12.09 21.81 -9.12
CA LYS A 177 11.91 22.88 -8.15
C LYS A 177 12.20 22.42 -6.72
N ASN A 178 11.87 21.17 -6.41
CA ASN A 178 12.01 20.60 -5.07
C ASN A 178 13.39 20.00 -4.85
N GLU A 179 14.04 19.53 -5.91
CA GLU A 179 15.36 18.89 -5.87
C GLU A 179 16.33 19.64 -6.78
N ASN A 180 17.55 19.90 -6.30
CA ASN A 180 18.56 20.64 -7.05
C ASN A 180 19.24 19.74 -8.11
N LEU A 181 18.44 19.16 -9.00
CA LEU A 181 18.85 18.21 -10.03
C LEU A 181 18.98 18.88 -11.40
N SER A 182 19.90 18.39 -12.21
CA SER A 182 19.97 18.71 -13.63
C SER A 182 19.19 17.67 -14.43
N PHE A 183 18.40 18.09 -15.42
CA PHE A 183 17.66 17.19 -16.31
C PHE A 183 17.72 17.69 -17.76
N ALA A 184 18.15 16.83 -18.68
CA ALA A 184 18.35 17.19 -20.08
C ALA A 184 17.11 16.94 -20.98
N GLY A 185 16.00 16.48 -20.41
CA GLY A 185 14.75 16.21 -21.13
C GLY A 185 14.58 14.75 -21.55
N TYR A 186 13.53 14.51 -22.32
CA TYR A 186 13.22 13.22 -22.96
C TYR A 186 13.63 13.24 -24.43
N THR A 187 13.95 12.09 -25.01
CA THR A 187 14.04 11.96 -26.48
C THR A 187 12.64 11.84 -27.09
N GLU A 188 12.48 12.15 -28.38
CA GLU A 188 11.19 12.04 -29.06
C GLU A 188 10.67 10.60 -29.07
N GLU A 189 11.56 9.62 -29.22
CA GLU A 189 11.22 8.20 -29.19
C GLU A 189 10.73 7.77 -27.80
N ALA A 190 11.31 8.32 -26.73
CA ALA A 190 10.86 8.09 -25.37
C ALA A 190 9.45 8.67 -25.15
N LEU A 191 9.20 9.89 -25.61
CA LEU A 191 7.87 10.52 -25.51
C LEU A 191 6.80 9.75 -26.29
N ASP A 192 7.10 9.29 -27.50
CA ASP A 192 6.16 8.48 -28.28
C ASP A 192 5.82 7.14 -27.58
N MET A 193 6.81 6.51 -26.95
CA MET A 193 6.58 5.31 -26.13
C MET A 193 5.66 5.59 -24.94
N LEU A 194 5.89 6.69 -24.23
CA LEU A 194 5.06 7.11 -23.09
C LEU A 194 3.62 7.44 -23.50
N ARG A 195 3.41 8.00 -24.71
CA ARG A 195 2.05 8.25 -25.24
C ARG A 195 1.29 6.98 -25.58
N ARG A 196 1.99 5.92 -26.01
CA ARG A 196 1.39 4.64 -26.42
C ARG A 196 1.10 3.70 -25.25
N TYR A 197 1.80 3.88 -24.13
CA TYR A 197 1.60 3.08 -22.93
C TYR A 197 0.20 3.27 -22.33
N ASN A 198 -0.36 2.22 -21.73
CA ASN A 198 -1.75 2.21 -21.23
C ASN A 198 -1.92 2.89 -19.88
N TRP A 199 -0.85 3.05 -19.10
CA TRP A 199 -0.86 3.67 -17.77
C TRP A 199 -1.96 3.09 -16.85
N PRO A 200 -1.88 1.80 -16.46
CA PRO A 200 -2.86 1.19 -15.55
C PRO A 200 -3.03 1.94 -14.22
N GLY A 201 -1.97 2.57 -13.70
CA GLY A 201 -2.01 3.44 -12.52
C GLY A 201 -2.25 4.92 -12.83
N ASN A 202 -2.63 5.24 -14.07
CA ASN A 202 -3.03 6.56 -14.54
C ASN A 202 -1.98 7.65 -14.23
N VAL A 203 -2.41 8.83 -13.78
CA VAL A 203 -1.56 9.99 -13.51
C VAL A 203 -0.60 9.73 -12.35
N ARG A 204 -0.99 8.88 -11.39
CA ARG A 204 -0.12 8.51 -10.27
C ARG A 204 1.10 7.73 -10.75
N GLU A 205 0.88 6.74 -11.61
CA GLU A 205 1.97 5.97 -12.22
C GLU A 205 2.85 6.84 -13.11
N LEU A 206 2.26 7.69 -13.96
CA LEU A 206 3.02 8.62 -14.80
C LEU A 206 3.91 9.54 -13.95
N ARG A 207 3.38 10.08 -12.86
CA ARG A 207 4.13 10.93 -11.95
C ARG A 207 5.31 10.19 -11.33
N ASN A 208 5.07 9.00 -10.77
CA ASN A 208 6.12 8.18 -10.19
C ASN A 208 7.19 7.83 -11.24
N PHE A 209 6.76 7.50 -12.46
CA PHE A 209 7.67 7.24 -13.56
C PHE A 209 8.59 8.44 -13.84
N VAL A 210 8.03 9.65 -13.96
CA VAL A 210 8.80 10.88 -14.20
C VAL A 210 9.77 11.15 -13.07
N GLU A 211 9.33 11.04 -11.81
CA GLU A 211 10.16 11.22 -10.62
C GLU A 211 11.36 10.26 -10.64
N THR A 212 11.12 8.96 -10.82
CA THR A 212 12.19 7.96 -10.90
C THR A 212 13.09 8.14 -12.12
N ALA A 213 12.53 8.47 -13.28
CA ALA A 213 13.30 8.64 -14.51
C ALA A 213 14.29 9.80 -14.41
N ILE A 214 13.91 10.92 -13.77
CA ILE A 214 14.80 12.07 -13.55
C ILE A 214 15.98 11.68 -12.64
N VAL A 215 15.70 10.95 -11.56
CA VAL A 215 16.72 10.48 -10.61
C VAL A 215 17.70 9.50 -11.28
N LEU A 216 17.19 8.57 -12.10
CA LEU A 216 18.01 7.58 -12.79
C LEU A 216 18.83 8.17 -13.95
N ALA A 217 18.30 9.18 -14.64
CA ALA A 217 18.97 9.80 -15.77
C ALA A 217 20.25 10.55 -15.39
N ARG A 218 20.42 10.96 -14.12
CA ARG A 218 21.63 11.64 -13.59
C ARG A 218 22.11 12.80 -14.48
N GLY A 219 21.19 13.63 -14.97
CA GLY A 219 21.51 14.75 -15.86
C GLY A 219 21.54 14.46 -17.35
N GLN A 220 21.38 13.20 -17.76
CA GLN A 220 21.28 12.81 -19.17
C GLN A 220 19.84 12.88 -19.70
N LYS A 221 19.68 12.72 -21.02
CA LYS A 221 18.36 12.59 -21.64
C LYS A 221 17.78 11.20 -21.37
N VAL A 222 16.52 11.13 -20.99
CA VAL A 222 15.78 9.86 -20.89
C VAL A 222 15.49 9.36 -22.29
N ASN A 223 16.09 8.23 -22.64
CA ASN A 223 15.94 7.59 -23.95
C ASN A 223 14.92 6.44 -23.90
N SER A 224 14.55 5.92 -25.07
CA SER A 224 13.57 4.84 -25.20
C SER A 224 13.98 3.53 -24.51
N GLN A 225 15.27 3.28 -24.32
CA GLN A 225 15.75 2.08 -23.63
C GLN A 225 15.50 2.19 -22.12
N MET A 226 15.83 3.33 -21.51
CA MET A 226 15.53 3.60 -20.10
C MET A 226 14.03 3.52 -19.81
N VAL A 227 13.19 4.08 -20.71
CA VAL A 227 11.73 3.95 -20.58
C VAL A 227 11.30 2.49 -20.61
N ARG A 228 11.82 1.70 -21.54
CA ARG A 228 11.47 0.28 -21.67
C ARG A 228 11.89 -0.51 -20.44
N GLU A 229 13.13 -0.36 -20.00
CA GLU A 229 13.64 -1.04 -18.81
C GLU A 229 12.77 -0.72 -17.59
N GLN A 230 12.43 0.55 -17.37
CA GLN A 230 11.63 0.94 -16.21
C GLN A 230 10.16 0.46 -16.30
N LEU A 231 9.55 0.48 -17.49
CA LEU A 231 8.17 0.00 -17.67
C LEU A 231 8.07 -1.53 -17.65
N SER A 232 9.08 -2.27 -18.13
CA SER A 232 9.06 -3.74 -18.12
C SER A 232 9.12 -4.33 -16.71
N HIS A 233 9.83 -3.66 -15.80
CA HIS A 233 9.86 -4.06 -14.38
C HIS A 233 8.48 -3.88 -13.71
N ASN A 234 7.63 -2.97 -14.21
CA ASN A 234 6.27 -2.80 -13.68
C ASN A 234 5.27 -3.85 -14.21
N ASP A 235 5.47 -4.38 -15.42
CA ASP A 235 4.58 -5.39 -16.02
C ASP A 235 4.78 -6.80 -15.41
N GLU A 236 5.99 -7.14 -14.94
CA GLU A 236 6.24 -8.43 -14.26
C GLU A 236 5.41 -8.61 -12.97
N HIS A 237 5.06 -7.52 -12.29
CA HIS A 237 4.17 -7.58 -11.12
C HIS A 237 2.68 -7.80 -11.46
N VAL A 238 2.27 -7.55 -12.72
CA VAL A 238 0.86 -7.68 -13.17
C VAL A 238 0.60 -9.01 -13.86
N GLU A 239 1.57 -9.56 -14.61
CA GLU A 239 1.39 -10.86 -15.28
C GLU A 239 1.49 -12.07 -14.33
N VAL A 240 2.34 -12.02 -13.29
CA VAL A 240 2.44 -13.13 -12.32
C VAL A 240 1.14 -13.30 -11.52
N ALA A 241 0.33 -12.25 -11.38
CA ALA A 241 -0.98 -12.32 -10.72
C ALA A 241 -2.08 -12.95 -11.59
N ASN A 242 -1.95 -12.93 -12.92
CA ASN A 242 -3.02 -13.34 -13.85
C ASN A 242 -2.68 -14.55 -14.75
N ALA A 243 -1.43 -15.03 -14.78
CA ALA A 243 -1.00 -16.09 -15.69
C ALA A 243 -0.79 -17.48 -15.04
N LEU A 244 -1.15 -17.68 -13.77
CA LEU A 244 -1.07 -19.00 -13.13
C LEU A 244 -2.42 -19.72 -13.18
N PRO A 245 -2.51 -20.91 -13.77
CA PRO A 245 -3.75 -21.67 -13.81
C PRO A 245 -4.19 -22.03 -12.39
N MET A 246 -5.36 -21.53 -11.99
CA MET A 246 -6.01 -21.95 -10.73
C MET A 246 -6.54 -23.38 -10.90
N PRO A 247 -6.07 -24.38 -10.15
CA PRO A 247 -6.74 -25.67 -10.09
C PRO A 247 -8.00 -25.49 -9.24
N LEU A 248 -9.17 -25.62 -9.86
CA LEU A 248 -10.44 -25.64 -9.13
C LEU A 248 -10.49 -26.90 -8.25
N GLY A 249 -10.49 -26.74 -6.92
CA GLY A 249 -10.75 -27.86 -5.99
C GLY A 249 -10.05 -27.85 -4.63
N ILE A 250 -9.40 -26.76 -4.19
CA ILE A 250 -8.64 -26.75 -2.93
C ILE A 250 -9.48 -26.27 -1.74
N THR A 251 -9.17 -26.83 -0.57
CA THR A 251 -9.84 -26.47 0.69
C THR A 251 -9.38 -25.10 1.19
N ARG A 252 -10.16 -24.47 2.08
CA ARG A 252 -9.86 -23.13 2.62
C ARG A 252 -8.47 -23.05 3.28
N GLU A 253 -8.04 -24.12 3.95
CA GLU A 253 -6.71 -24.18 4.58
C GLU A 253 -5.57 -24.20 3.55
N ASP A 254 -5.78 -24.82 2.39
CA ASP A 254 -4.77 -24.87 1.34
C ASP A 254 -4.61 -23.51 0.65
N ALA A 255 -5.72 -22.78 0.46
CA ALA A 255 -5.69 -21.41 -0.06
C ALA A 255 -4.99 -20.43 0.90
N GLU A 256 -5.19 -20.60 2.22
CA GLU A 256 -4.50 -19.79 3.23
C GLU A 256 -2.99 -20.09 3.27
N ARG A 257 -2.58 -21.37 3.18
CA ARG A 257 -1.16 -21.76 3.08
C ARG A 257 -0.49 -21.22 1.82
N GLU A 258 -1.20 -21.24 0.70
CA GLU A 258 -0.70 -20.74 -0.58
C GLU A 258 -0.55 -19.21 -0.57
N LEU A 259 -1.45 -18.48 0.09
CA LEU A 259 -1.32 -17.03 0.30
C LEU A 259 -0.12 -16.68 1.19
N VAL A 260 0.13 -17.46 2.25
CA VAL A 260 1.30 -17.27 3.12
C VAL A 260 2.59 -17.56 2.34
N TYR A 261 2.61 -18.60 1.52
CA TYR A 261 3.76 -18.91 0.65
C TYR A 261 4.01 -17.78 -0.36
N LYS A 262 2.95 -17.23 -0.98
CA LYS A 262 3.02 -16.07 -1.87
C LYS A 262 3.62 -14.83 -1.18
N ALA A 263 3.19 -14.55 0.06
CA ALA A 263 3.73 -13.45 0.85
C ALA A 263 5.22 -13.65 1.14
N LEU A 264 5.62 -14.86 1.58
CA LEU A 264 7.02 -15.20 1.87
C LEU A 264 7.93 -15.09 0.65
N VAL A 265 7.48 -15.56 -0.52
CA VAL A 265 8.26 -15.44 -1.77
C VAL A 265 8.42 -13.98 -2.18
N SER A 266 7.36 -13.16 -2.07
CA SER A 266 7.46 -11.72 -2.38
C SER A 266 8.44 -11.00 -1.46
N ILE A 267 8.41 -11.29 -0.16
CA ILE A 267 9.36 -10.74 0.82
C ILE A 267 10.79 -11.21 0.50
N GLY A 268 10.96 -12.46 0.07
CA GLY A 268 12.27 -12.99 -0.32
C GLY A 268 12.86 -12.28 -1.54
N LEU A 269 12.02 -11.93 -2.53
CA LEU A 269 12.41 -11.15 -3.69
C LEU A 269 12.76 -9.70 -3.31
N GLU A 270 11.93 -9.06 -2.48
CA GLU A 270 12.20 -7.71 -1.95
C GLU A 270 13.51 -7.67 -1.14
N MET A 271 13.79 -8.69 -0.32
CA MET A 271 15.05 -8.78 0.43
C MET A 271 16.26 -8.94 -0.50
N LYS A 272 16.11 -9.66 -1.62
CA LYS A 272 17.18 -9.83 -2.61
C LYS A 272 17.50 -8.49 -3.30
N GLU A 273 16.48 -7.71 -3.65
CA GLU A 273 16.65 -6.36 -4.19
C GLU A 273 17.30 -5.42 -3.17
N MET A 274 16.84 -5.46 -1.92
CA MET A 274 17.39 -4.66 -0.83
C MET A 274 18.87 -5.01 -0.57
N LYS A 275 19.22 -6.30 -0.64
CA LYS A 275 20.61 -6.79 -0.55
C LYS A 275 21.45 -6.28 -1.73
N SER A 276 20.92 -6.29 -2.95
CA SER A 276 21.62 -5.75 -4.13
C SER A 276 21.86 -4.24 -3.98
N MET A 277 20.87 -3.50 -3.50
CA MET A 277 20.97 -2.07 -3.24
C MET A 277 22.00 -1.74 -2.15
N LEU A 278 22.03 -2.54 -1.07
CA LEU A 278 23.05 -2.47 -0.01
C LEU A 278 24.45 -2.78 -0.54
N MET A 279 24.60 -3.80 -1.39
CA MET A 279 25.88 -4.18 -1.97
C MET A 279 26.43 -3.06 -2.89
N GLN A 280 25.55 -2.43 -3.67
CA GLN A 280 25.90 -1.23 -4.45
C GLN A 280 26.25 -0.01 -3.59
N LEU A 281 25.66 0.12 -2.39
CA LEU A 281 26.03 1.16 -1.44
C LEU A 281 27.40 0.89 -0.81
N PHE A 282 27.72 -0.37 -0.47
CA PHE A 282 29.04 -0.75 0.04
C PHE A 282 30.15 -0.54 -0.99
N GLU A 283 29.93 -0.90 -2.26
CA GLU A 283 30.88 -0.62 -3.35
C GLU A 283 31.16 0.89 -3.53
N ARG A 284 30.16 1.75 -3.26
CA ARG A 284 30.32 3.21 -3.29
C ARG A 284 31.09 3.77 -2.09
N ILE A 285 31.00 3.11 -0.93
CA ILE A 285 31.76 3.49 0.26
C ILE A 285 33.24 3.15 0.05
N ASP A 286 33.57 2.00 -0.53
CA ASP A 286 34.96 1.61 -0.85
C ASP A 286 35.62 2.57 -1.86
N HIS A 287 34.87 3.08 -2.84
CA HIS A 287 35.43 4.02 -3.81
C HIS A 287 35.70 5.45 -3.28
N ASN A 288 35.16 5.83 -2.12
CA ASN A 288 35.36 7.17 -1.52
C ASN A 288 36.44 7.20 -0.41
N TYR A 289 36.98 6.06 0.02
CA TYR A 289 38.04 5.97 1.02
C TYR A 289 39.36 5.50 0.40
N SER A 290 39.90 6.27 -0.55
CA SER A 290 41.30 6.09 -1.03
C SER A 290 42.16 7.31 -0.73
N GLU A 291 42.09 7.81 0.51
CA GLU A 291 43.11 8.74 1.04
C GLU A 291 43.64 8.38 2.43
N ASN A 292 43.34 7.21 2.98
CA ASN A 292 44.05 6.71 4.17
C ASN A 292 44.36 5.22 4.05
N ASN A 293 45.66 4.93 4.20
CA ASN A 293 46.35 3.69 3.92
C ASN A 293 45.97 2.57 4.92
N VAL A 294 44.75 2.04 4.83
CA VAL A 294 44.36 0.79 5.49
C VAL A 294 44.16 -0.27 4.42
N VAL A 295 45.07 -1.25 4.38
CA VAL A 295 44.94 -2.42 3.52
C VAL A 295 43.77 -3.25 4.02
N TYR A 296 42.60 -3.07 3.43
CA TYR A 296 41.53 -4.05 3.49
C TYR A 296 41.76 -5.05 2.36
N SER A 297 42.11 -6.29 2.74
CA SER A 297 42.07 -7.41 1.80
C SER A 297 40.60 -7.68 1.48
N PRO A 298 40.17 -7.67 0.21
CA PRO A 298 38.82 -8.06 -0.15
C PRO A 298 38.63 -9.51 0.30
N VAL A 299 37.71 -9.74 1.23
CA VAL A 299 37.18 -11.09 1.45
C VAL A 299 36.23 -11.31 0.29
N GLU A 300 36.63 -12.10 -0.70
CA GLU A 300 35.70 -12.56 -1.72
C GLU A 300 34.48 -13.15 -1.01
N PRO A 301 33.25 -12.69 -1.30
CA PRO A 301 32.09 -13.34 -0.77
C PRO A 301 32.06 -14.72 -1.43
N GLU A 302 32.40 -15.76 -0.67
CA GLU A 302 32.08 -17.12 -1.05
C GLU A 302 30.59 -17.15 -1.35
N THR A 303 30.24 -17.24 -2.62
CA THR A 303 28.88 -17.55 -3.03
C THR A 303 28.62 -18.98 -2.60
N GLU A 304 28.25 -19.18 -1.33
CA GLU A 304 27.56 -20.38 -0.93
C GLU A 304 26.27 -20.39 -1.74
N HIS A 305 26.28 -21.19 -2.81
CA HIS A 305 25.06 -21.68 -3.41
C HIS A 305 24.23 -22.27 -2.28
N ILE A 306 23.16 -21.58 -1.87
CA ILE A 306 22.22 -22.10 -0.88
C ILE A 306 21.58 -23.33 -1.53
N GLN A 307 22.15 -24.50 -1.24
CA GLN A 307 21.55 -25.78 -1.59
C GLN A 307 20.28 -25.90 -0.76
N ILE A 308 19.14 -25.76 -1.42
CA ILE A 308 17.83 -25.98 -0.79
C ILE A 308 17.74 -27.48 -0.51
N LYS A 309 18.05 -27.86 0.73
CA LYS A 309 17.88 -29.22 1.22
C LYS A 309 16.42 -29.46 1.61
N PRO A 310 15.93 -30.72 1.54
CA PRO A 310 14.63 -31.08 2.10
C PRO A 310 14.52 -30.65 3.56
N LEU A 311 13.31 -30.26 3.97
CA LEU A 311 13.03 -29.70 5.30
C LEU A 311 13.47 -30.64 6.43
N ASP A 312 13.33 -31.96 6.23
CA ASP A 312 13.73 -32.98 7.21
C ASP A 312 15.24 -33.02 7.43
N GLU A 313 16.03 -32.76 6.38
CA GLU A 313 17.50 -32.75 6.46
C GLU A 313 18.00 -31.48 7.15
N MET A 314 17.35 -30.34 6.86
CA MET A 314 17.61 -29.09 7.57
C MET A 314 17.24 -29.19 9.05
N GLU A 315 16.10 -29.81 9.37
CA GLU A 315 15.65 -30.03 10.75
C GLU A 315 16.64 -30.91 11.52
N ARG A 316 17.08 -32.03 10.92
CA ARG A 316 18.10 -32.91 11.50
C ARG A 316 19.40 -32.14 11.81
N GLU A 317 19.92 -31.40 10.84
CA GLU A 317 21.19 -30.67 10.96
C GLU A 317 21.13 -29.59 12.05
N ILE A 318 20.01 -28.88 12.17
CA ILE A 318 19.79 -27.86 13.21
C ILE A 318 19.73 -28.50 14.59
N ILE A 319 19.02 -29.63 14.74
CA ILE A 319 18.92 -30.35 16.01
C ILE A 319 20.30 -30.89 16.43
N GLU A 320 21.07 -31.45 15.50
CA GLU A 320 22.42 -31.94 15.74
C GLU A 320 23.37 -30.83 16.18
N LYS A 321 23.41 -29.70 15.45
CA LYS A 321 24.21 -28.53 15.82
C LYS A 321 23.82 -27.96 17.19
N ALA A 322 22.52 -27.98 17.52
CA ALA A 322 22.05 -27.53 18.82
C ALA A 322 22.46 -28.50 19.94
N LEU A 323 22.38 -29.81 19.72
CA LEU A 323 22.85 -30.82 20.66
C LEU A 323 24.35 -30.68 20.94
N ASP A 324 25.16 -30.46 19.90
CA ASP A 324 26.60 -30.22 20.03
C ASP A 324 26.89 -28.95 20.83
N ARG A 325 26.22 -27.84 20.48
CA ARG A 325 26.44 -26.53 21.12
C ARG A 325 26.09 -26.53 22.61
N TYR A 326 25.10 -27.32 23.01
CA TYR A 326 24.63 -27.40 24.40
C TYR A 326 25.09 -28.68 25.11
N ASN A 327 26.13 -29.37 24.61
CA ASN A 327 26.72 -30.58 25.19
C ASN A 327 25.67 -31.66 25.54
N GLY A 328 24.68 -31.88 24.67
CA GLY A 328 23.63 -32.88 24.87
C GLY A 328 22.56 -32.51 25.91
N ASN A 329 22.58 -31.30 26.48
CA ASN A 329 21.56 -30.88 27.45
C ASN A 329 20.20 -30.65 26.77
N ARG A 330 19.37 -31.70 26.74
CA ARG A 330 18.08 -31.74 26.05
C ARG A 330 17.14 -30.60 26.46
N ARG A 331 17.13 -30.19 27.73
CA ARG A 331 16.30 -29.06 28.21
C ARG A 331 16.72 -27.73 27.60
N LYS A 332 18.04 -27.46 27.53
CA LYS A 332 18.57 -26.23 26.94
C LYS A 332 18.35 -26.19 25.42
N VAL A 333 18.52 -27.33 24.76
CA VAL A 333 18.26 -27.48 23.32
C VAL A 333 16.79 -27.24 22.99
N ALA A 334 15.86 -27.85 23.74
CA ALA A 334 14.42 -27.67 23.54
C ALA A 334 14.00 -26.19 23.67
N ARG A 335 14.54 -25.48 24.67
CA ARG A 335 14.32 -24.04 24.83
C ARG A 335 14.92 -23.21 23.70
N ALA A 336 16.14 -23.53 23.26
CA ALA A 336 16.82 -22.80 22.19
C ALA A 336 16.11 -22.97 20.84
N LEU A 337 15.55 -24.15 20.58
CA LEU A 337 14.77 -24.47 19.37
C LEU A 337 13.29 -24.11 19.50
N ASN A 338 12.85 -23.61 20.66
CA ASN A 338 11.46 -23.26 20.96
C ASN A 338 10.46 -24.42 20.72
N ILE A 339 10.85 -25.64 21.08
CA ILE A 339 10.01 -26.85 21.00
C ILE A 339 9.89 -27.51 22.38
N SER A 340 8.87 -28.34 22.58
CA SER A 340 8.74 -29.11 23.83
C SER A 340 9.83 -30.19 23.94
N GLU A 341 10.27 -30.52 25.16
CA GLU A 341 11.24 -31.60 25.41
C GLU A 341 10.77 -32.94 24.82
N ARG A 342 9.45 -33.20 24.84
CA ARG A 342 8.82 -34.38 24.22
C ARG A 342 8.94 -34.38 22.69
N THR A 343 8.81 -33.22 22.06
CA THR A 343 8.97 -33.08 20.60
C THR A 343 10.43 -33.25 20.19
N LEU A 344 11.35 -32.66 20.96
CA LEU A 344 12.79 -32.86 20.77
C LEU A 344 13.16 -34.34 20.92
N TYR A 345 12.67 -35.03 21.95
CA TYR A 345 12.93 -36.46 22.15
C TYR A 345 12.44 -37.32 20.97
N ARG A 346 11.22 -37.05 20.48
CA ARG A 346 10.68 -37.74 19.29
C ARG A 346 11.56 -37.54 18.07
N LYS A 347 12.01 -36.31 17.83
CA LYS A 347 12.85 -35.95 16.68
C LYS A 347 14.27 -36.52 16.76
N ILE A 348 14.87 -36.56 17.96
CA ILE A 348 16.16 -37.24 18.18
C ILE A 348 16.07 -38.73 17.85
N LYS A 349 14.97 -39.39 18.25
CA LYS A 349 14.73 -40.80 17.95
C LYS A 349 14.41 -41.05 16.45
N GLU A 350 13.66 -40.14 15.84
CA GLU A 350 13.30 -40.19 14.41
C GLU A 350 14.52 -40.05 13.50
N TYR A 351 15.50 -39.23 13.88
CA TYR A 351 16.72 -38.99 13.11
C TYR A 351 17.95 -39.78 13.61
N ASP A 352 17.77 -40.68 14.57
CA ASP A 352 18.82 -41.51 15.18
C ASP A 352 20.03 -40.71 15.69
N LEU A 353 19.77 -39.56 16.32
CA LEU A 353 20.79 -38.59 16.79
C LEU A 353 21.31 -38.90 18.21
N VAL A 354 21.32 -40.16 18.61
CA VAL A 354 21.69 -40.58 19.98
C VAL A 354 23.22 -40.58 20.13
N ARG A 355 23.75 -39.80 21.09
CA ARG A 355 25.14 -39.93 21.53
C ARG A 355 25.28 -41.13 22.47
N LYS A 356 26.38 -41.87 22.32
CA LYS A 356 26.73 -43.14 23.01
C LYS A 356 26.86 -43.10 24.54
N ASP A 357 26.52 -41.98 25.19
CA ASP A 357 26.69 -41.79 26.64
C ASP A 357 25.35 -41.73 27.41
N ASP A 358 24.21 -41.95 26.74
CA ASP A 358 22.87 -41.96 27.36
C ASP A 358 22.26 -43.39 27.48
N GLU A 359 23.09 -44.45 27.48
CA GLU A 359 22.72 -45.75 28.07
C GLU A 359 23.07 -45.74 29.55
N TYR A 360 22.41 -44.95 30.39
CA TYR A 360 22.30 -45.14 31.86
C TYR A 360 21.37 -44.05 32.40
N ASP A 361 20.08 -44.33 32.40
CA ASP A 361 19.10 -43.97 33.44
C ASP A 361 17.69 -44.36 32.93
N ASP A 362 17.54 -45.66 32.64
CA ASP A 362 16.27 -46.36 32.80
C ASP A 362 16.43 -47.19 34.08
N GLU A 363 16.10 -46.61 35.25
CA GLU A 363 15.70 -47.34 36.46
C GLU A 363 15.10 -46.35 37.49
N ASP A 364 13.78 -46.48 37.67
CA ASP A 364 12.85 -45.98 38.70
C ASP A 364 12.54 -44.46 38.88
#